data_AF-P54137-F1
#
_entry.id   AF-P54137-F1
#
_cell.length_a   1.000
_cell.length_b   1.000
_cell.length_c   1.000
_cell.angle_alpha   90.00
_cell.angle_beta   90.00
_cell.angle_gamma   90.00
#
_symmetry.space_group_name_H-M   'P 1'
#
loop_
_entity.id
_entity.type
_entity.pdbx_description
1 polymer ?
#
loop_
_entity_poly.entity_id
_entity_poly.type
_entity_poly.pdbx_seq_one_letter_code
_entity_poly.pdbx_strand_id
1 'polypeptide(L)'
;MHSFSMKRVVASSSVAAVATCDVEGTVVAWRRDVELIRKMRKDMIAPVDTMGCHKLADPLAAPPVHRFQVLVALMLSSQTRDEVNAAAMKRLKDHGLSIGKILEFKVPDLETILCPVGFYKRKAVYLQKTAKILKDDFSGDIPDSLDGLCALPGVGPKMANLVMQIAWGECVGIAVDTHVHRISNRLGWIKTSTPEKTQKALEILLPKSEWQPINHLLVGFGQMQCQPVRPKCGTCLCRFTCPSSTAKNVKSETEETSTSIEVKQEVEDEFEDEKPAKKIKKTRKTRTKIEVKTESET
;
A
#
# COMPACT_ATOMS: atom_id res chain seq x y z
N MET A 1 43.62 7.01 55.52
CA MET A 1 43.42 5.94 56.52
C MET A 1 42.05 5.32 56.28
N HIS A 2 41.97 3.99 56.25
CA HIS A 2 40.76 3.14 56.13
C HIS A 2 40.13 2.93 54.74
N SER A 3 40.68 1.93 54.06
CA SER A 3 39.96 1.00 53.17
C SER A 3 39.24 -0.04 54.05
N PHE A 4 37.95 -0.34 53.81
CA PHE A 4 37.47 -1.71 53.55
C PHE A 4 35.95 -1.80 53.31
N SER A 5 35.61 -2.72 52.40
CA SER A 5 34.46 -3.63 52.39
C SER A 5 33.28 -3.38 51.43
N MET A 6 33.30 -4.20 50.37
CA MET A 6 32.26 -4.48 49.39
C MET A 6 30.98 -5.10 49.99
N LYS A 7 29.82 -4.79 49.38
CA LYS A 7 28.70 -5.74 49.21
C LYS A 7 28.14 -5.63 47.78
N ARG A 8 27.97 -6.80 47.15
CA ARG A 8 27.52 -7.06 45.77
C ARG A 8 26.06 -6.66 45.55
N VAL A 9 25.75 -6.12 44.38
CA VAL A 9 24.41 -6.20 43.76
C VAL A 9 24.59 -6.76 42.34
N VAL A 10 23.85 -7.83 42.05
CA VAL A 10 23.88 -8.62 40.81
C VAL A 10 23.11 -7.88 39.72
N ALA A 11 23.76 -7.62 38.59
CA ALA A 11 23.11 -7.12 37.37
C ALA A 11 22.59 -8.30 36.53
N SER A 12 21.29 -8.29 36.25
CA SER A 12 20.63 -9.16 35.28
C SER A 12 20.55 -8.42 33.94
N SER A 13 21.25 -8.94 32.92
CA SER A 13 21.25 -8.43 31.56
C SER A 13 20.36 -9.28 30.66
N SER A 14 19.38 -8.68 29.97
CA SER A 14 18.79 -9.25 28.76
C SER A 14 18.49 -8.12 27.77
N VAL A 15 19.49 -7.76 26.96
CA VAL A 15 19.30 -6.94 25.75
C VAL A 15 19.17 -7.93 24.59
N ALA A 16 17.97 -8.04 24.04
CA ALA A 16 17.69 -8.87 22.87
C ALA A 16 18.45 -8.34 21.64
N ALA A 17 19.11 -9.25 20.93
CA ALA A 17 19.81 -8.98 19.69
C ALA A 17 18.87 -8.37 18.64
N VAL A 18 19.13 -7.13 18.24
CA VAL A 18 18.55 -6.51 17.05
C VAL A 18 19.32 -7.04 15.85
N ALA A 19 18.66 -7.83 15.02
CA ALA A 19 19.21 -8.27 13.74
C ALA A 19 19.53 -7.03 12.89
N THR A 20 20.81 -6.84 12.57
CA THR A 20 21.27 -5.89 11.56
C THR A 20 20.73 -6.34 10.21
N CYS A 21 19.60 -5.78 9.81
CA CYS A 21 18.99 -6.02 8.51
C CYS A 21 19.84 -5.34 7.44
N ASP A 22 20.12 -6.03 6.33
CA ASP A 22 20.75 -5.48 5.14
C ASP A 22 19.86 -4.36 4.56
N VAL A 23 20.09 -3.14 5.04
CA VAL A 23 19.25 -1.98 4.73
C VAL A 23 19.35 -1.66 3.24
N GLU A 24 20.54 -1.76 2.64
CA GLU A 24 20.73 -1.47 1.22
C GLU A 24 20.02 -2.49 0.33
N GLY A 25 20.20 -3.79 0.58
CA GLY A 25 19.51 -4.84 -0.16
C GLY A 25 17.98 -4.69 -0.07
N THR A 26 17.46 -4.35 1.11
CA THR A 26 16.02 -4.16 1.33
C THR A 26 15.49 -2.89 0.65
N VAL A 27 16.24 -1.78 0.69
CA VAL A 27 15.87 -0.52 0.03
C VAL A 27 15.79 -0.69 -1.49
N VAL A 28 16.72 -1.42 -2.09
CA VAL A 28 16.69 -1.71 -3.53
C VAL A 28 15.55 -2.69 -3.87
N ALA A 29 15.28 -3.67 -3.00
CA ALA A 29 14.24 -4.66 -3.23
C ALA A 29 12.84 -4.05 -3.33
N TRP A 30 12.43 -3.20 -2.39
CA TRP A 30 11.06 -2.67 -2.38
C TRP A 30 10.79 -1.77 -3.58
N ARG A 31 11.74 -0.91 -3.98
CA ARG A 31 11.56 0.01 -5.12
C ARG A 31 11.28 -0.76 -6.41
N ARG A 32 12.10 -1.78 -6.67
CA ARG A 32 11.96 -2.67 -7.82
C ARG A 32 10.62 -3.40 -7.79
N ASP A 33 10.24 -3.96 -6.64
CA ASP A 33 8.98 -4.69 -6.51
C ASP A 33 7.77 -3.78 -6.70
N VAL A 34 7.77 -2.57 -6.13
CA VAL A 34 6.70 -1.58 -6.32
C VAL A 34 6.55 -1.22 -7.79
N GLU A 35 7.65 -1.02 -8.52
CA GLU A 35 7.60 -0.72 -9.96
C GLU A 35 7.03 -1.88 -10.78
N LEU A 36 7.45 -3.12 -10.49
CA LEU A 36 6.87 -4.32 -11.11
C LEU A 36 5.37 -4.47 -10.80
N ILE A 37 4.96 -4.14 -9.57
CA ILE A 37 3.54 -4.16 -9.17
C ILE A 37 2.75 -3.08 -9.92
N ARG A 38 3.27 -1.86 -10.05
CA ARG A 38 2.64 -0.81 -10.86
C ARG A 38 2.46 -1.24 -12.30
N LYS A 39 3.48 -1.85 -12.91
CA LYS A 39 3.40 -2.41 -14.27
C LYS A 39 2.29 -3.44 -14.40
N MET A 40 2.19 -4.38 -13.46
CA MET A 40 1.09 -5.38 -13.45
C MET A 40 -0.29 -4.73 -13.22
N ARG A 41 -0.35 -3.67 -12.41
CA ARG A 41 -1.60 -3.00 -12.04
C ARG A 41 -2.15 -2.10 -13.13
N LYS A 42 -1.31 -1.63 -14.06
CA LYS A 42 -1.71 -0.78 -15.19
C LYS A 42 -2.90 -1.35 -15.98
N ASP A 43 -2.90 -2.66 -16.21
CA ASP A 43 -3.92 -3.35 -17.03
C ASP A 43 -4.92 -4.18 -16.19
N MET A 44 -4.88 -4.05 -14.86
CA MET A 44 -5.63 -4.88 -13.93
C MET A 44 -6.59 -4.01 -13.13
N ILE A 45 -7.89 -4.13 -13.38
CA ILE A 45 -8.93 -3.48 -12.58
C ILE A 45 -9.32 -4.41 -11.42
N ALA A 46 -9.19 -3.92 -10.19
CA ALA A 46 -9.54 -4.61 -8.95
C ALA A 46 -10.78 -3.98 -8.30
N PRO A 47 -11.52 -4.70 -7.43
CA PRO A 47 -12.66 -4.15 -6.71
C PRO A 47 -12.36 -2.83 -5.97
N VAL A 48 -11.16 -2.66 -5.41
CA VAL A 48 -10.77 -1.41 -4.75
C VAL A 48 -10.76 -0.21 -5.70
N ASP A 49 -10.57 -0.40 -7.00
CA ASP A 49 -10.48 0.69 -7.99
C ASP A 49 -11.85 1.31 -8.31
N THR A 50 -12.89 0.49 -8.27
CA THR A 50 -14.25 0.87 -8.64
C THR A 50 -15.18 1.04 -7.43
N MET A 51 -14.93 0.28 -6.36
CA MET A 51 -15.80 0.17 -5.17
C MET A 51 -15.03 0.37 -3.85
N GLY A 52 -13.78 0.81 -3.92
CA GLY A 52 -13.00 1.15 -2.72
C GLY A 52 -13.62 2.32 -1.94
N CYS A 53 -13.36 2.36 -0.63
CA CYS A 53 -13.99 3.34 0.28
C CYS A 53 -13.83 4.81 -0.16
N HIS A 54 -12.71 5.14 -0.83
CA HIS A 54 -12.42 6.47 -1.37
C HIS A 54 -13.35 6.91 -2.52
N LYS A 55 -14.22 6.02 -3.03
CA LYS A 55 -15.22 6.29 -4.07
C LYS A 55 -16.66 6.34 -3.55
N LEU A 56 -16.90 6.00 -2.29
CA LEU A 56 -18.26 5.72 -1.79
C LEU A 56 -18.99 6.95 -1.23
N ALA A 57 -18.25 7.96 -0.76
CA ALA A 57 -18.82 9.24 -0.33
C ALA A 57 -19.33 10.04 -1.54
N ASP A 58 -20.35 10.86 -1.33
CA ASP A 58 -20.88 11.78 -2.33
C ASP A 58 -19.95 12.99 -2.47
N PRO A 59 -19.26 13.18 -3.61
CA PRO A 59 -18.32 14.28 -3.81
C PRO A 59 -19.00 15.66 -3.86
N LEU A 60 -20.34 15.71 -4.00
CA LEU A 60 -21.11 16.96 -4.04
C LEU A 60 -21.73 17.31 -2.68
N ALA A 61 -21.59 16.44 -1.67
CA ALA A 61 -22.10 16.72 -0.34
C ALA A 61 -21.29 17.83 0.35
N ALA A 62 -21.93 18.56 1.27
CA ALA A 62 -21.24 19.53 2.12
C ALA A 62 -20.05 18.86 2.86
N PRO A 63 -18.93 19.56 3.10
CA PRO A 63 -17.70 18.92 3.60
C PRO A 63 -17.88 18.04 4.85
N PRO A 64 -18.59 18.44 5.92
CA PRO A 64 -18.81 17.58 7.08
C PRO A 64 -19.59 16.29 6.74
N VAL A 65 -20.56 16.39 5.82
CA VAL A 65 -21.34 15.24 5.35
C VAL A 65 -20.47 14.30 4.52
N HIS A 66 -19.65 14.82 3.60
CA HIS A 66 -18.70 14.03 2.83
C HIS A 66 -17.73 13.27 3.77
N ARG A 67 -17.11 13.98 4.72
CA ARG A 67 -16.19 13.39 5.70
C ARG A 67 -16.86 12.30 6.55
N PHE A 68 -18.08 12.54 7.02
CA PHE A 68 -18.87 11.53 7.72
C PHE A 68 -19.11 10.29 6.84
N GLN A 69 -19.49 10.47 5.58
CA GLN A 69 -19.71 9.35 4.65
C GLN A 69 -18.43 8.54 4.40
N VAL A 70 -17.26 9.18 4.32
CA VAL A 70 -15.96 8.49 4.26
C VAL A 70 -15.73 7.63 5.50
N LEU A 71 -15.97 8.18 6.69
CA LEU A 71 -15.85 7.45 7.96
C LEU A 71 -16.80 6.23 8.00
N VAL A 72 -18.07 6.41 7.63
CA VAL A 72 -19.05 5.32 7.58
C VAL A 72 -18.60 4.22 6.61
N ALA A 73 -18.16 4.59 5.41
CA ALA A 73 -17.66 3.63 4.42
C ALA A 73 -16.49 2.78 4.98
N LEU A 74 -15.58 3.41 5.73
CA LEU A 74 -14.45 2.72 6.34
C LEU A 74 -14.87 1.84 7.52
N MET A 75 -15.77 2.30 8.39
CA MET A 75 -16.33 1.50 9.49
C MET A 75 -17.07 0.26 8.97
N LEU A 76 -17.78 0.38 7.84
CA LEU A 76 -18.47 -0.74 7.19
C LEU A 76 -17.52 -1.70 6.46
N SER A 77 -16.34 -1.23 6.03
CA SER A 77 -15.38 -2.03 5.25
C SER A 77 -14.73 -3.19 6.02
N SER A 78 -14.60 -3.10 7.36
CA SER A 78 -13.86 -4.12 8.11
C SER A 78 -14.51 -5.50 7.97
N GLN A 79 -13.74 -6.49 7.51
CA GLN A 79 -14.23 -7.86 7.30
C GLN A 79 -15.49 -7.89 6.42
N THR A 80 -15.54 -7.05 5.40
CA THR A 80 -16.64 -6.96 4.43
C THR A 80 -16.03 -6.70 3.05
N ARG A 81 -16.51 -7.39 2.03
CA ARG A 81 -16.02 -7.18 0.66
C ARG A 81 -16.43 -5.79 0.15
N ASP A 82 -15.63 -5.21 -0.74
CA ASP A 82 -15.87 -3.88 -1.30
C ASP A 82 -17.25 -3.76 -1.95
N GLU A 83 -17.73 -4.80 -2.65
CA GLU A 83 -19.03 -4.75 -3.34
C GLU A 83 -20.21 -4.71 -2.37
N VAL A 84 -20.10 -5.46 -1.26
CA VAL A 84 -21.12 -5.47 -0.19
C VAL A 84 -21.12 -4.14 0.55
N ASN A 85 -19.93 -3.57 0.79
CA ASN A 85 -19.78 -2.26 1.41
C ASN A 85 -20.38 -1.15 0.52
N ALA A 86 -20.04 -1.16 -0.77
CA ALA A 86 -20.57 -0.20 -1.74
C ALA A 86 -22.11 -0.25 -1.84
N ALA A 87 -22.69 -1.46 -1.86
CA ALA A 87 -24.14 -1.62 -1.86
C ALA A 87 -24.80 -1.08 -0.58
N ALA A 88 -24.19 -1.30 0.59
CA ALA A 88 -24.69 -0.77 1.86
C ALA A 88 -24.58 0.76 1.93
N MET A 89 -23.45 1.33 1.49
CA MET A 89 -23.27 2.78 1.37
C MET A 89 -24.30 3.39 0.43
N LYS A 90 -24.63 2.74 -0.70
CA LYS A 90 -25.71 3.20 -1.58
C LYS A 90 -27.05 3.25 -0.84
N ARG A 91 -27.47 2.16 -0.19
CA ARG A 91 -28.75 2.13 0.55
C ARG A 91 -28.81 3.20 1.64
N LEU A 92 -27.71 3.41 2.38
CA LEU A 92 -27.64 4.49 3.37
C LEU A 92 -27.79 5.87 2.74
N LYS A 93 -27.11 6.13 1.61
CA LYS A 93 -27.22 7.40 0.88
C LYS A 93 -28.60 7.63 0.30
N ASP A 94 -29.29 6.59 -0.17
CA ASP A 94 -30.68 6.67 -0.63
C ASP A 94 -31.62 7.18 0.49
N HIS A 95 -31.23 7.06 1.77
CA HIS A 95 -31.93 7.62 2.93
C HIS A 95 -31.41 8.99 3.43
N GLY A 96 -30.41 9.60 2.77
CA GLY A 96 -29.82 10.88 3.19
C GLY A 96 -28.71 10.75 4.25
N LEU A 97 -27.71 9.90 4.00
CA LEU A 97 -26.63 9.58 4.93
C LEU A 97 -25.90 10.82 5.49
N SER A 98 -26.21 11.13 6.75
CA SER A 98 -25.64 12.20 7.57
C SER A 98 -25.67 11.79 9.05
N ILE A 99 -24.97 12.52 9.93
CA ILE A 99 -24.98 12.26 11.38
C ILE A 99 -26.41 12.30 11.93
N GLY A 100 -27.17 13.34 11.59
CA GLY A 100 -28.56 13.49 11.99
C GLY A 100 -29.41 12.29 11.56
N LYS A 101 -29.28 11.87 10.29
CA LYS A 101 -30.04 10.73 9.77
C LYS A 101 -29.73 9.41 10.48
N ILE A 102 -28.47 9.14 10.81
CA ILE A 102 -28.09 7.94 11.55
C ILE A 102 -28.69 7.91 12.96
N LEU A 103 -28.82 9.09 13.60
CA LEU A 103 -29.42 9.22 14.93
C LEU A 103 -30.95 9.11 14.93
N GLU A 104 -31.62 9.27 13.79
CA GLU A 104 -33.07 9.08 13.65
C GLU A 104 -33.48 7.60 13.57
N PHE A 105 -32.63 6.73 13.04
CA PHE A 105 -32.96 5.32 12.89
C PHE A 105 -33.10 4.60 14.23
N LYS A 106 -34.02 3.63 14.32
CA LYS A 106 -33.91 2.61 15.37
C LYS A 106 -32.83 1.60 14.97
N VAL A 107 -32.15 1.00 15.95
CA VAL A 107 -31.11 -0.02 15.69
C VAL A 107 -31.58 -1.10 14.70
N PRO A 108 -32.79 -1.72 14.85
CA PRO A 108 -33.24 -2.76 13.92
C PRO A 108 -33.43 -2.29 12.47
N ASP A 109 -33.85 -1.04 12.27
CA ASP A 109 -34.01 -0.46 10.93
C ASP A 109 -32.64 -0.27 10.27
N LEU A 110 -31.67 0.24 11.03
CA LEU A 110 -30.30 0.39 10.57
C LEU A 110 -29.65 -0.97 10.28
N GLU A 111 -29.88 -1.99 11.12
CA GLU A 111 -29.44 -3.37 10.87
C GLU A 111 -29.96 -3.91 9.53
N THR A 112 -31.24 -3.65 9.22
CA THR A 112 -31.87 -4.04 7.96
C THR A 112 -31.21 -3.36 6.76
N ILE A 113 -30.93 -2.06 6.87
CA ILE A 113 -30.22 -1.30 5.81
C ILE A 113 -28.80 -1.83 5.61
N LEU A 114 -28.09 -2.20 6.69
CA LEU A 114 -26.71 -2.66 6.61
C LEU A 114 -26.56 -4.11 6.14
N CYS A 115 -27.56 -4.98 6.30
CA CYS A 115 -27.50 -6.36 5.84
C CYS A 115 -27.21 -6.43 4.32
N PRO A 116 -26.24 -7.24 3.82
CA PRO A 116 -25.51 -8.31 4.50
C PRO A 116 -24.06 -7.95 4.88
N VAL A 117 -23.77 -6.69 5.24
CA VAL A 117 -22.43 -6.29 5.72
C VAL A 117 -21.97 -7.21 6.86
N GLY A 118 -20.70 -7.63 6.83
CA GLY A 118 -20.13 -8.47 7.88
C GLY A 118 -20.24 -7.79 9.24
N PHE A 119 -20.77 -8.50 10.25
CA PHE A 119 -21.04 -7.97 11.59
C PHE A 119 -21.98 -6.75 11.63
N TYR A 120 -22.95 -6.66 10.68
CA TYR A 120 -23.87 -5.52 10.57
C TYR A 120 -24.56 -5.12 11.88
N LYS A 121 -24.96 -6.09 12.73
CA LYS A 121 -25.58 -5.81 14.05
C LYS A 121 -24.68 -4.96 14.96
N ARG A 122 -23.41 -5.36 15.11
CA ARG A 122 -22.43 -4.59 15.89
C ARG A 122 -22.13 -3.25 15.24
N LYS A 123 -21.99 -3.22 13.91
CA LYS A 123 -21.71 -1.99 13.16
C LYS A 123 -22.85 -0.98 13.24
N ALA A 124 -24.11 -1.40 13.24
CA ALA A 124 -25.26 -0.52 13.46
C ALA A 124 -25.14 0.21 14.81
N VAL A 125 -24.86 -0.53 15.89
CA VAL A 125 -24.65 0.05 17.23
C VAL A 125 -23.45 1.01 17.24
N TYR A 126 -22.33 0.64 16.61
CA TYR A 126 -21.15 1.51 16.54
C TYR A 126 -21.42 2.78 15.75
N LEU A 127 -22.12 2.71 14.61
CA LEU A 127 -22.47 3.89 13.82
C LEU A 127 -23.32 4.89 14.62
N GLN A 128 -24.31 4.42 15.38
CA GLN A 128 -25.11 5.31 16.21
C GLN A 128 -24.32 5.92 17.37
N LYS A 129 -23.47 5.13 18.04
CA LYS A 129 -22.58 5.66 19.09
C LYS A 129 -21.61 6.69 18.54
N THR A 130 -20.97 6.41 17.40
CA THR A 130 -20.12 7.36 16.69
C THR A 130 -20.90 8.62 16.36
N ALA A 131 -22.04 8.52 15.68
CA ALA A 131 -22.85 9.69 15.32
C ALA A 131 -23.25 10.54 16.54
N LYS A 132 -23.50 9.91 17.69
CA LYS A 132 -23.79 10.61 18.95
C LYS A 132 -22.57 11.38 19.47
N ILE A 133 -21.40 10.74 19.53
CA ILE A 133 -20.13 11.39 19.90
C ILE A 133 -19.83 12.57 18.97
N LEU A 134 -19.97 12.38 17.65
CA LEU A 134 -19.70 13.43 16.67
C LEU A 134 -20.63 14.64 16.83
N LYS A 135 -21.91 14.39 17.13
CA LYS A 135 -22.89 15.45 17.38
C LYS A 135 -22.55 16.24 18.66
N ASP A 136 -22.17 15.53 19.72
CA ASP A 136 -21.99 16.12 21.05
C ASP A 136 -20.61 16.80 21.21
N ASP A 137 -19.54 16.14 20.76
CA ASP A 137 -18.16 16.53 21.06
C ASP A 137 -17.42 17.19 19.88
N PHE A 138 -17.89 16.95 18.64
CA PHE A 138 -17.21 17.42 17.41
C PHE A 138 -18.09 18.35 16.56
N SER A 139 -19.10 18.98 17.15
CA SER A 139 -19.97 19.97 16.49
C SER A 139 -20.61 19.46 15.19
N GLY A 140 -20.90 18.16 15.08
CA GLY A 140 -21.47 17.56 13.88
C GLY A 140 -20.49 17.30 12.73
N ASP A 141 -19.19 17.26 13.02
CA ASP A 141 -18.14 16.80 12.08
C ASP A 141 -17.38 15.60 12.65
N ILE A 142 -16.38 15.09 11.94
CA ILE A 142 -15.47 14.04 12.41
C ILE A 142 -14.21 14.67 13.03
N PRO A 143 -13.47 13.95 13.90
CA PRO A 143 -12.16 14.41 14.36
C PRO A 143 -11.16 14.58 13.20
N ASP A 144 -10.29 15.58 13.32
CA ASP A 144 -9.22 15.95 12.39
C ASP A 144 -7.84 15.46 12.85
N SER A 145 -7.81 14.48 13.75
CA SER A 145 -6.57 13.87 14.27
C SER A 145 -6.68 12.35 14.37
N LEU A 146 -5.54 11.67 14.28
CA LEU A 146 -5.49 10.20 14.44
C LEU A 146 -6.04 9.74 15.79
N ASP A 147 -5.63 10.41 16.87
CA ASP A 147 -6.06 10.04 18.23
C ASP A 147 -7.56 10.23 18.41
N GLY A 148 -8.11 11.36 17.93
CA GLY A 148 -9.54 11.61 17.95
C GLY A 148 -10.33 10.57 17.14
N LEU A 149 -9.84 10.21 15.95
CA LEU A 149 -10.47 9.18 15.12
C LEU A 149 -10.40 7.80 15.77
N CYS A 150 -9.26 7.42 16.36
CA CYS A 150 -9.09 6.15 17.06
C CYS A 150 -9.87 6.05 18.38
N ALA A 151 -10.32 7.17 18.95
CA ALA A 151 -11.22 7.17 20.09
C ALA A 151 -12.66 6.75 19.73
N LEU A 152 -13.03 6.78 18.44
CA LEU A 152 -14.36 6.38 17.98
C LEU A 152 -14.55 4.85 18.02
N PRO A 153 -15.75 4.36 18.37
CA PRO A 153 -15.98 2.93 18.52
C PRO A 153 -15.79 2.16 17.20
N GLY A 154 -14.86 1.22 17.22
CA GLY A 154 -14.54 0.36 16.08
C GLY A 154 -13.56 0.96 15.07
N VAL A 155 -13.04 2.17 15.31
CA VAL A 155 -12.06 2.83 14.43
C VAL A 155 -10.65 2.55 14.95
N GLY A 156 -9.90 1.71 14.22
CA GLY A 156 -8.48 1.45 14.50
C GLY A 156 -7.51 2.31 13.68
N PRO A 157 -6.20 2.22 13.94
CA PRO A 157 -5.17 3.04 13.26
C PRO A 157 -5.24 2.99 11.72
N LYS A 158 -5.51 1.83 11.12
CA LYS A 158 -5.69 1.69 9.66
C LYS A 158 -6.83 2.56 9.14
N MET A 159 -7.97 2.55 9.84
CA MET A 159 -9.14 3.34 9.43
C MET A 159 -8.86 4.82 9.63
N ALA A 160 -8.30 5.21 10.77
CA ALA A 160 -7.96 6.61 11.06
C ALA A 160 -7.01 7.20 10.01
N ASN A 161 -5.95 6.48 9.62
CA ASN A 161 -5.05 6.92 8.54
C ASN A 161 -5.78 7.09 7.20
N LEU A 162 -6.68 6.17 6.82
CA LEU A 162 -7.45 6.31 5.59
C LEU A 162 -8.45 7.47 5.65
N VAL A 163 -9.06 7.73 6.81
CA VAL A 163 -9.92 8.90 7.01
C VAL A 163 -9.10 10.18 6.85
N MET A 164 -7.95 10.32 7.52
CA MET A 164 -7.09 11.49 7.36
C MET A 164 -6.71 11.73 5.90
N GLN A 165 -6.33 10.69 5.18
CA GLN A 165 -5.95 10.80 3.77
C GLN A 165 -7.13 11.19 2.86
N ILE A 166 -8.30 10.58 3.02
CA ILE A 166 -9.44 10.74 2.09
C ILE A 166 -10.32 11.94 2.47
N ALA A 167 -10.59 12.12 3.76
CA ALA A 167 -11.54 13.10 4.29
C ALA A 167 -10.88 14.47 4.55
N TRP A 168 -9.62 14.46 5.00
CA TRP A 168 -8.87 15.67 5.35
C TRP A 168 -7.74 16.00 4.36
N GLY A 169 -7.39 15.08 3.46
CA GLY A 169 -6.30 15.29 2.50
C GLY A 169 -4.91 15.21 3.12
N GLU A 170 -4.80 14.66 4.33
CA GLU A 170 -3.54 14.62 5.09
C GLU A 170 -2.98 13.20 5.20
N CYS A 171 -1.75 13.02 4.71
CA CYS A 171 -1.02 11.76 4.87
C CYS A 171 -0.18 11.79 6.16
N VAL A 172 -0.80 11.35 7.26
CA VAL A 172 -0.18 11.28 8.59
C VAL A 172 0.58 9.97 8.84
N GLY A 173 0.25 8.92 8.10
CA GLY A 173 0.85 7.59 8.25
C GLY A 173 0.36 6.61 7.18
N ILE A 174 0.94 5.40 7.18
CA ILE A 174 0.60 4.36 6.21
C ILE A 174 -0.58 3.55 6.73
N ALA A 175 -1.68 3.50 5.96
CA ALA A 175 -2.78 2.60 6.24
C ALA A 175 -2.38 1.15 5.95
N VAL A 176 -2.17 0.34 6.99
CA VAL A 176 -1.84 -1.08 6.84
C VAL A 176 -3.07 -1.94 7.08
N ASP A 177 -3.55 -2.56 6.02
CA ASP A 177 -4.61 -3.57 6.10
C ASP A 177 -4.03 -5.00 5.95
N THR A 178 -4.89 -5.99 5.81
CA THR A 178 -4.46 -7.39 5.64
C THR A 178 -3.71 -7.63 4.32
N HIS A 179 -3.92 -6.81 3.28
CA HIS A 179 -3.20 -6.89 2.01
C HIS A 179 -1.79 -6.32 2.15
N VAL A 180 -1.67 -5.08 2.64
CA VAL A 180 -0.38 -4.42 2.87
C VAL A 180 0.48 -5.24 3.82
N HIS A 181 -0.09 -5.69 4.94
CA HIS A 181 0.62 -6.53 5.91
C HIS A 181 1.13 -7.83 5.27
N ARG A 182 0.25 -8.58 4.60
CA ARG A 182 0.63 -9.86 3.98
C ARG A 182 1.67 -9.70 2.87
N ILE A 183 1.48 -8.73 1.98
CA ILE A 183 2.28 -8.61 0.76
C ILE A 183 3.68 -8.07 1.08
N SER A 184 3.80 -7.06 1.94
CA SER A 184 5.10 -6.53 2.37
C SER A 184 5.95 -7.60 3.08
N ASN A 185 5.35 -8.43 3.93
CA ASN A 185 6.04 -9.57 4.55
C ASN A 185 6.37 -10.68 3.54
N ARG A 186 5.48 -10.98 2.57
CA ARG A 186 5.73 -12.00 1.54
C ARG A 186 6.86 -11.65 0.59
N LEU A 187 6.95 -10.38 0.19
CA LEU A 187 7.99 -9.85 -0.67
C LEU A 187 9.33 -9.68 0.08
N GLY A 188 9.34 -9.84 1.40
CA GLY A 188 10.54 -9.73 2.23
C GLY A 188 10.99 -8.29 2.49
N TRP A 189 10.11 -7.29 2.28
CA TRP A 189 10.44 -5.89 2.60
C TRP A 189 10.62 -5.69 4.10
N ILE A 190 9.87 -6.44 4.89
CA ILE A 190 9.85 -6.39 6.35
C ILE A 190 9.56 -7.79 6.91
N LYS A 191 9.80 -7.97 8.21
CA LYS A 191 9.40 -9.17 8.96
C LYS A 191 8.71 -8.76 10.27
N THR A 192 7.39 -8.77 10.29
CA THR A 192 6.57 -8.28 11.40
C THR A 192 5.36 -9.16 11.63
N SER A 193 4.91 -9.27 12.88
CA SER A 193 3.82 -10.16 13.28
C SER A 193 2.45 -9.49 13.33
N THR A 194 2.38 -8.16 13.31
CA THR A 194 1.11 -7.41 13.41
C THR A 194 1.08 -6.24 12.41
N PRO A 195 -0.12 -5.79 11.98
CA PRO A 195 -0.27 -4.63 11.12
C PRO A 195 0.37 -3.34 11.66
N GLU A 196 0.32 -3.12 12.98
CA GLU A 196 0.87 -1.91 13.62
C GLU A 196 2.41 -1.91 13.58
N LYS A 197 3.03 -3.08 13.75
CA LYS A 197 4.48 -3.23 13.56
C LYS A 197 4.85 -3.05 12.09
N THR A 198 4.04 -3.57 11.17
CA THR A 198 4.23 -3.33 9.73
C THR A 198 4.15 -1.84 9.39
N GLN A 199 3.17 -1.11 9.94
CA GLN A 199 3.02 0.32 9.68
C GLN A 199 4.31 1.06 10.02
N LYS A 200 4.80 0.91 11.26
CA LYS A 200 6.04 1.56 11.72
C LYS A 200 7.25 1.17 10.85
N ALA A 201 7.36 -0.11 10.48
CA ALA A 201 8.47 -0.57 9.65
C ALA A 201 8.42 0.00 8.22
N LEU A 202 7.23 0.10 7.62
CA LEU A 202 7.06 0.68 6.29
C LEU A 202 7.25 2.20 6.29
N GLU A 203 6.84 2.90 7.35
CA GLU A 203 7.07 4.35 7.50
C GLU A 203 8.56 4.69 7.60
N ILE A 204 9.38 3.79 8.14
CA ILE A 204 10.85 3.91 8.14
C ILE A 204 11.44 3.58 6.77
N LEU A 205 10.94 2.55 6.10
CA LEU A 205 11.51 2.02 4.86
C LEU A 205 11.15 2.86 3.62
N LEU A 206 9.90 3.32 3.53
CA LEU A 206 9.34 3.96 2.35
C LEU A 206 9.45 5.50 2.44
N PRO A 207 9.84 6.20 1.36
CA PRO A 207 9.79 7.65 1.32
C PRO A 207 8.33 8.12 1.44
N LYS A 208 8.11 9.31 2.01
CA LYS A 208 6.75 9.86 2.24
C LYS A 208 5.88 9.91 0.99
N SER A 209 6.47 10.05 -0.21
CA SER A 209 5.76 10.02 -1.49
C SER A 209 5.03 8.70 -1.76
N GLU A 210 5.44 7.61 -1.11
CA GLU A 210 4.83 6.27 -1.25
C GLU A 210 3.74 6.00 -0.22
N TRP A 211 3.64 6.79 0.85
CA TRP A 211 2.78 6.45 1.99
C TRP A 211 1.29 6.41 1.65
N GLN A 212 0.84 7.32 0.78
CA GLN A 212 -0.53 7.35 0.28
C GLN A 212 -0.79 6.28 -0.80
N PRO A 213 -0.02 6.18 -1.91
CA PRO A 213 -0.33 5.23 -2.98
C PRO A 213 -0.15 3.76 -2.59
N ILE A 214 0.74 3.43 -1.64
CA ILE A 214 1.10 2.05 -1.35
C ILE A 214 -0.08 1.19 -0.90
N ASN A 215 -1.00 1.73 -0.10
CA ASN A 215 -2.17 0.97 0.35
C ASN A 215 -3.03 0.57 -0.85
N HIS A 216 -3.47 1.54 -1.65
CA HIS A 216 -4.33 1.29 -2.79
C HIS A 216 -3.69 0.33 -3.81
N LEU A 217 -2.39 0.51 -4.08
CA LEU A 217 -1.62 -0.36 -4.98
C LEU A 217 -1.61 -1.82 -4.49
N LEU A 218 -1.26 -2.05 -3.22
CA LEU A 218 -1.13 -3.38 -2.65
C LEU A 218 -2.47 -4.05 -2.38
N VAL A 219 -3.53 -3.30 -2.08
CA VAL A 219 -4.88 -3.84 -1.96
C VAL A 219 -5.31 -4.44 -3.29
N GLY A 220 -5.26 -3.66 -4.38
CA GLY A 220 -5.64 -4.14 -5.71
C GLY A 220 -4.77 -5.30 -6.20
N PHE A 221 -3.45 -5.21 -5.98
CA PHE A 221 -2.53 -6.32 -6.27
C PHE A 221 -2.87 -7.58 -5.46
N GLY A 222 -3.21 -7.43 -4.18
CA GLY A 222 -3.56 -8.56 -3.32
C GLY A 222 -4.94 -9.17 -3.61
N GLN A 223 -5.89 -8.39 -4.14
CA GLN A 223 -7.20 -8.88 -4.58
C GLN A 223 -7.07 -9.75 -5.85
N MET A 224 -6.21 -9.35 -6.78
CA MET A 224 -6.17 -9.92 -8.13
C MET A 224 -5.01 -10.88 -8.40
N GLN A 225 -3.86 -10.67 -7.73
CA GLN A 225 -2.60 -11.39 -7.96
C GLN A 225 -2.09 -12.12 -6.71
N CYS A 226 -1.76 -11.39 -5.64
CA CYS A 226 -1.17 -11.95 -4.41
C CYS A 226 -2.23 -12.28 -3.35
N GLN A 227 -3.13 -13.20 -3.70
CA GLN A 227 -4.26 -13.62 -2.86
C GLN A 227 -3.81 -14.34 -1.57
N PRO A 228 -4.61 -14.32 -0.49
CA PRO A 228 -4.26 -15.01 0.76
C PRO A 228 -4.00 -16.51 0.56
N VAL A 229 -4.85 -17.17 -0.21
CA VAL A 229 -4.76 -18.60 -0.55
C VAL A 229 -4.44 -18.74 -2.04
N ARG A 230 -3.46 -19.57 -2.39
CA ARG A 230 -3.01 -19.84 -3.78
C ARG A 230 -2.76 -18.54 -4.59
N PRO A 231 -1.81 -17.69 -4.16
CA PRO A 231 -1.42 -16.52 -4.96
C PRO A 231 -0.99 -16.95 -6.37
N LYS A 232 -1.25 -16.09 -7.37
CA LYS A 232 -0.93 -16.37 -8.79
C LYS A 232 0.55 -16.18 -9.09
N CYS A 233 1.46 -16.83 -8.34
CA CYS A 233 2.91 -16.64 -8.48
C CYS A 233 3.42 -16.91 -9.90
N GLY A 234 2.78 -17.82 -10.65
CA GLY A 234 3.13 -18.13 -12.04
C GLY A 234 3.06 -16.93 -12.99
N THR A 235 2.18 -15.96 -12.78
CA THR A 235 2.08 -14.74 -13.63
C THR A 235 2.65 -13.48 -12.95
N CYS A 236 3.20 -13.60 -11.74
CA CYS A 236 3.71 -12.47 -10.97
C CYS A 236 5.10 -12.06 -11.46
N LEU A 237 5.30 -10.79 -11.83
CA LEU A 237 6.61 -10.28 -12.23
C LEU A 237 7.64 -10.30 -11.08
N CYS A 238 7.20 -10.21 -9.82
CA CYS A 238 8.08 -10.29 -8.64
C CYS A 238 8.50 -11.73 -8.30
N ARG A 239 8.03 -12.76 -9.02
CA ARG A 239 8.21 -14.19 -8.63
C ARG A 239 9.67 -14.61 -8.46
N PHE A 240 10.58 -14.01 -9.21
CA PHE A 240 12.00 -14.38 -9.23
C PHE A 240 12.78 -13.90 -8.00
N THR A 241 12.27 -12.87 -7.32
CA THR A 241 12.92 -12.27 -6.15
C THR A 241 12.07 -12.36 -4.89
N CYS A 242 10.79 -12.72 -5.02
CA CYS A 242 9.89 -12.87 -3.89
C CYS A 242 10.22 -14.16 -3.12
N PRO A 243 10.64 -14.08 -1.84
CA PRO A 243 10.98 -15.26 -1.04
C PRO A 243 9.78 -16.17 -0.75
N SER A 244 8.55 -15.65 -0.91
CA SER A 244 7.30 -16.41 -0.72
C SER A 244 6.68 -16.93 -2.03
N SER A 245 7.39 -16.83 -3.16
CA SER A 245 6.88 -17.30 -4.45
C SER A 245 6.70 -18.83 -4.45
N THR A 246 5.53 -19.32 -4.87
CA THR A 246 5.26 -20.75 -5.04
C THR A 246 5.51 -21.25 -6.46
N ALA A 247 5.82 -20.35 -7.39
CA ALA A 247 6.24 -20.74 -8.72
C ALA A 247 7.67 -21.29 -8.61
N LYS A 248 7.89 -22.52 -9.10
CA LYS A 248 9.26 -23.05 -9.23
C LYS A 248 10.04 -22.03 -10.07
N ASN A 249 11.12 -21.49 -9.53
CA ASN A 249 12.13 -20.80 -10.33
C ASN A 249 12.71 -21.87 -11.24
N VAL A 250 12.07 -22.12 -12.38
CA VAL A 250 12.72 -22.83 -13.47
C VAL A 250 13.89 -21.93 -13.82
N LYS A 251 15.12 -22.37 -13.48
CA LYS A 251 16.32 -21.79 -14.06
C LYS A 251 16.03 -21.75 -15.56
N SER A 252 15.86 -20.55 -16.12
CA SER A 252 15.86 -20.45 -17.57
C SER A 252 17.21 -21.01 -17.98
N GLU A 253 17.23 -22.17 -18.63
CA GLU A 253 18.36 -22.51 -19.47
C GLU A 253 18.57 -21.28 -20.34
N THR A 254 19.70 -20.63 -20.14
CA THR A 254 20.21 -19.62 -21.04
C THR A 254 20.34 -20.32 -22.39
N GLU A 255 19.31 -20.18 -23.24
CA GLU A 255 19.53 -20.25 -24.66
C GLU A 255 20.53 -19.14 -24.96
N GLU A 256 21.77 -19.55 -25.25
CA GLU A 256 22.77 -18.72 -25.90
C GLU A 256 22.25 -18.32 -27.29
N THR A 257 21.26 -17.44 -27.35
CA THR A 257 20.92 -16.76 -28.58
C THR A 257 21.94 -15.64 -28.75
N SER A 258 23.04 -15.96 -29.39
CA SER A 258 24.01 -15.02 -29.94
C SER A 258 23.29 -14.05 -30.90
N THR A 259 22.69 -13.01 -30.34
CA THR A 259 22.08 -11.95 -31.11
C THR A 259 23.13 -10.86 -31.24
N SER A 260 23.81 -10.85 -32.39
CA SER A 260 24.68 -9.76 -32.77
C SER A 260 23.85 -8.48 -32.94
N ILE A 261 23.88 -7.61 -31.93
CA ILE A 261 23.34 -6.25 -32.02
C ILE A 261 24.40 -5.38 -32.68
N GLU A 262 24.13 -4.96 -33.92
CA GLU A 262 24.87 -3.86 -34.55
C GLU A 262 24.47 -2.55 -33.89
N VAL A 263 25.29 -2.07 -32.96
CA VAL A 263 25.20 -0.69 -32.48
C VAL A 263 25.87 0.21 -33.52
N LYS A 264 25.06 0.96 -34.27
CA LYS A 264 25.54 2.15 -34.98
C LYS A 264 25.54 3.29 -33.98
N GLN A 265 26.71 3.68 -33.49
CA GLN A 265 26.87 5.00 -32.89
C GLN A 265 27.08 6.00 -34.02
N GLU A 266 26.09 6.86 -34.23
CA GLU A 266 26.29 8.14 -34.89
C GLU A 266 26.91 9.06 -33.84
N VAL A 267 28.20 9.35 -34.00
CA VAL A 267 28.88 10.42 -33.28
C VAL A 267 28.76 11.65 -34.17
N GLU A 268 27.83 12.53 -33.83
CA GLU A 268 27.79 13.89 -34.33
C GLU A 268 28.79 14.70 -33.49
N ASP A 269 30.02 14.82 -33.99
CA ASP A 269 30.94 15.86 -33.52
C ASP A 269 30.58 17.15 -34.25
N GLU A 270 29.97 18.09 -33.52
CA GLU A 270 29.81 19.48 -33.92
C GLU A 270 31.19 20.17 -33.86
N PHE A 271 31.79 20.40 -35.03
CA PHE A 271 32.81 21.43 -35.21
C PHE A 271 32.32 22.38 -36.30
N GLU A 272 31.84 23.55 -35.87
CA GLU A 272 31.59 24.70 -36.72
C GLU A 272 32.93 25.29 -37.17
N ASP A 273 33.31 25.05 -38.43
CA ASP A 273 34.31 25.84 -39.15
C ASP A 273 33.67 26.46 -40.39
N GLU A 274 34.05 27.71 -40.64
CA GLU A 274 33.46 28.69 -41.55
C GLU A 274 33.25 28.22 -43.01
N LYS A 275 31.99 28.37 -43.47
CA LYS A 275 31.52 28.80 -44.82
C LYS A 275 32.01 28.06 -46.10
N PRO A 276 31.19 28.07 -47.18
CA PRO A 276 30.80 26.83 -47.84
C PRO A 276 31.25 26.71 -49.30
N ALA A 277 31.61 25.50 -49.74
CA ALA A 277 31.39 25.05 -51.13
C ALA A 277 31.60 23.51 -51.30
N LYS A 278 30.47 22.81 -51.55
CA LYS A 278 30.31 21.56 -52.33
C LYS A 278 31.48 20.55 -52.31
N LYS A 279 31.32 19.42 -51.59
CA LYS A 279 31.81 18.11 -52.03
C LYS A 279 31.18 16.93 -51.27
N ILE A 280 30.85 15.92 -52.05
CA ILE A 280 30.21 14.64 -51.73
C ILE A 280 31.02 13.87 -50.67
N LYS A 281 30.43 13.55 -49.51
CA LYS A 281 31.06 12.69 -48.48
C LYS A 281 30.70 11.22 -48.71
N LYS A 282 31.73 10.39 -48.95
CA LYS A 282 31.66 8.92 -48.92
C LYS A 282 31.87 8.45 -47.48
N THR A 283 30.95 7.67 -46.92
CA THR A 283 31.11 7.01 -45.63
C THR A 283 31.66 5.59 -45.82
N ARG A 284 32.79 5.29 -45.16
CA ARG A 284 33.40 3.95 -45.11
C ARG A 284 32.97 3.30 -43.79
N LYS A 285 32.32 2.13 -43.87
CA LYS A 285 31.95 1.31 -42.70
C LYS A 285 33.11 0.37 -42.35
N THR A 286 33.50 0.36 -41.08
CA THR A 286 34.42 -0.64 -40.52
C THR A 286 33.67 -1.40 -39.42
N ARG A 287 33.74 -2.73 -39.43
CA ARG A 287 32.98 -3.63 -38.54
C ARG A 287 33.98 -4.37 -37.65
N THR A 288 33.94 -4.13 -36.35
CA THR A 288 34.77 -4.84 -35.37
C THR A 288 33.85 -5.70 -34.50
N LYS A 289 34.15 -7.01 -34.39
CA LYS A 289 33.40 -7.99 -33.60
C LYS A 289 34.19 -8.23 -32.30
N ILE A 290 33.56 -8.00 -31.14
CA ILE A 290 34.14 -8.32 -29.82
C ILE A 290 33.25 -9.40 -29.19
N GLU A 291 33.85 -10.56 -28.85
CA GLU A 291 33.23 -11.64 -28.10
C GLU A 291 33.77 -11.62 -26.67
N VAL A 292 32.87 -11.55 -25.68
CA VAL A 292 33.20 -11.67 -24.25
C VAL A 292 32.53 -12.92 -23.73
N LYS A 293 33.32 -13.87 -23.21
CA LYS A 293 32.86 -15.05 -22.47
C LYS A 293 33.01 -14.81 -20.98
N THR A 294 31.97 -15.12 -20.20
CA THR A 294 32.04 -15.18 -18.73
C THR A 294 31.51 -16.54 -18.27
N GLU A 295 32.36 -17.30 -17.58
CA GLU A 295 32.06 -18.59 -16.97
C GLU A 295 31.30 -18.39 -15.65
N SER A 296 30.36 -19.28 -15.34
CA SER A 296 29.65 -19.33 -14.05
C SER A 296 30.00 -20.62 -13.31
N GLU A 297 30.58 -20.50 -12.12
CA GLU A 297 30.82 -21.61 -11.19
C GLU A 297 29.56 -21.90 -10.34
N THR A 298 29.19 -23.20 -10.30
CA THR A 298 28.26 -23.96 -9.43
C THR A 298 27.21 -23.27 -8.57
#